data_AF-A0A1Z5IUI2-F1
#
_entry.id   AF-A0A1Z5IUI2-F1
#
_cell.length_a   1.000
_cell.length_b   1.000
_cell.length_c   1.000
_cell.angle_alpha   90.00
_cell.angle_beta   90.00
_cell.angle_gamma   90.00
#
_symmetry.space_group_name_H-M   'P 1'
#
loop_
_entity.id
_entity.type
_entity.pdbx_description
1 polymer ?
#
loop_
_entity_poly.entity_id
_entity_poly.type
_entity_poly.pdbx_seq_one_letter_code
_entity_poly.pdbx_strand_id
1 'polypeptide(L)'
;MIKAYAVTGEDWDYGETGEIVWAENANKAKAQLALAEVVNEAEYVDLRAIRAPWADGMEHMNKDKFCIEMLKHGWRWYLGDVGPDISIDETAIPVLKKVGSIEAFASAFDKGQLTYDRDNEEWKFNETN
;
A
#
# COMPACT_ATOMS: atom_id res chain seq x y z
N MET A 1 13.56 3.75 -21.64
CA MET A 1 12.70 4.66 -20.84
C MET A 1 12.15 3.85 -19.69
N ILE A 2 12.27 4.34 -18.46
CA ILE A 2 11.75 3.67 -17.27
C ILE A 2 10.22 3.85 -17.22
N LYS A 3 9.51 2.79 -16.81
CA LYS A 3 8.05 2.68 -16.77
C LYS A 3 7.63 2.02 -15.46
N ALA A 4 6.46 2.38 -14.93
CA ALA A 4 5.97 1.83 -13.67
C ALA A 4 5.21 0.50 -13.85
N TYR A 5 5.42 -0.48 -12.98
CA TYR A 5 4.73 -1.76 -13.03
C TYR A 5 4.16 -2.07 -11.67
N ALA A 6 2.89 -2.45 -11.61
CA ALA A 6 2.35 -3.14 -10.46
C ALA A 6 2.89 -4.56 -10.51
N VAL A 7 3.78 -4.89 -9.59
CA VAL A 7 4.33 -6.23 -9.44
C VAL A 7 3.66 -6.87 -8.25
N THR A 8 2.90 -7.94 -8.49
CA THR A 8 2.10 -8.62 -7.46
C THR A 8 2.48 -10.09 -7.35
N GLY A 9 2.28 -10.64 -6.15
CA GLY A 9 2.42 -12.06 -5.82
C GLY A 9 1.25 -12.49 -4.93
N GLU A 10 1.04 -13.80 -4.83
CA GLU A 10 0.03 -14.36 -3.95
C GLU A 10 0.67 -14.71 -2.60
N ASP A 11 0.11 -14.15 -1.54
CA ASP A 11 0.46 -14.38 -0.14
C ASP A 11 -0.70 -15.15 0.51
N TRP A 12 -0.39 -16.27 1.16
CA TRP A 12 -1.40 -17.15 1.75
C TRP A 12 -2.15 -16.50 2.92
N ASP A 13 -1.51 -15.57 3.64
CA ASP A 13 -2.07 -14.91 4.82
C ASP A 13 -2.78 -13.59 4.46
N TYR A 14 -2.33 -12.90 3.40
CA TYR A 14 -2.79 -11.54 3.05
C TYR A 14 -3.43 -11.39 1.65
N GLY A 15 -3.51 -12.48 0.88
CA GLY A 15 -4.03 -12.48 -0.49
C GLY A 15 -3.03 -11.92 -1.50
N GLU A 16 -3.47 -11.14 -2.48
CA GLU A 16 -2.56 -10.52 -3.44
C GLU A 16 -1.77 -9.38 -2.77
N THR A 17 -0.44 -9.53 -2.70
CA THR A 17 0.49 -8.50 -2.22
C THR A 17 1.30 -7.95 -3.39
N GLY A 18 1.86 -6.76 -3.27
CA GLY A 18 2.67 -6.21 -4.34
C GLY A 18 3.29 -4.86 -4.06
N GLU A 19 3.97 -4.33 -5.07
CA GLU A 19 4.60 -3.01 -5.06
C GLU A 19 4.55 -2.37 -6.45
N ILE A 20 4.65 -1.04 -6.51
CA ILE A 20 4.93 -0.33 -7.76
C ILE A 20 6.44 -0.25 -7.98
N VAL A 21 6.90 -0.83 -9.09
CA VAL A 21 8.31 -0.91 -9.46
C VAL A 21 8.56 -0.15 -10.77
N TRP A 22 9.55 0.73 -10.79
CA TRP A 22 9.97 1.46 -11.99
C TRP A 22 11.13 0.75 -12.69
N ALA A 23 10.86 0.17 -13.87
CA ALA A 23 11.84 -0.59 -14.64
C ALA A 23 11.70 -0.34 -16.16
N GLU A 24 12.69 -0.79 -16.94
CA GLU A 24 12.63 -0.66 -18.41
C GLU A 24 11.57 -1.59 -19.04
N ASN A 25 11.27 -2.73 -18.41
CA ASN A 25 10.30 -3.71 -18.87
C ASN A 25 9.77 -4.57 -17.71
N ALA A 26 8.68 -5.31 -17.97
CA ALA A 26 8.03 -6.15 -16.97
C ALA A 26 8.97 -7.22 -16.35
N ASN A 27 9.86 -7.83 -17.14
CA ASN A 27 10.79 -8.83 -16.63
C ASN A 27 11.81 -8.23 -15.66
N LYS A 28 12.31 -7.03 -15.94
CA LYS A 28 13.18 -6.30 -15.02
C LYS A 28 12.43 -5.86 -13.76
N ALA A 29 11.17 -5.47 -13.87
CA ALA A 29 10.35 -5.14 -12.69
C ALA A 29 10.16 -6.35 -11.76
N LYS A 30 9.84 -7.53 -12.32
CA LYS A 30 9.73 -8.78 -11.55
C LYS A 30 11.06 -9.16 -10.90
N ALA A 31 12.16 -9.08 -11.64
CA ALA A 31 13.48 -9.40 -11.11
C ALA A 31 13.90 -8.46 -9.96
N GLN A 32 13.46 -7.19 -10.00
CA GLN A 32 13.70 -6.25 -8.90
C GLN A 32 12.90 -6.60 -7.64
N LEU A 33 11.60 -6.93 -7.77
CA LEU A 33 10.78 -7.29 -6.61
C LEU A 33 11.17 -8.67 -6.03
N ALA A 34 11.57 -9.63 -6.87
CA ALA A 34 12.06 -10.93 -6.42
C ALA A 34 13.30 -10.84 -5.49
N LEU A 35 14.00 -9.70 -5.51
CA LEU A 35 15.14 -9.42 -4.63
C LEU A 35 14.74 -8.55 -3.42
N ALA A 36 13.49 -8.08 -3.35
CA ALA A 36 12.99 -7.26 -2.25
C ALA A 36 12.44 -8.15 -1.13
N GLU A 37 12.71 -7.78 0.13
CA GLU A 37 12.29 -8.51 1.33
C GLU A 37 10.77 -8.66 1.47
N VAL A 38 9.98 -7.90 0.69
CA VAL A 38 8.51 -7.93 0.69
C VAL A 38 7.96 -9.27 0.18
N VAL A 39 8.71 -9.99 -0.66
CA VAL A 39 8.33 -11.30 -1.18
C VAL A 39 9.26 -12.35 -0.59
N ASN A 40 9.07 -12.65 0.70
CA ASN A 40 9.64 -13.85 1.30
C ASN A 40 9.30 -15.04 0.39
N GLU A 41 10.32 -15.76 -0.09
CA GLU A 41 10.17 -16.93 -0.97
C GLU A 41 9.92 -16.65 -2.46
N ALA A 42 10.65 -15.70 -3.06
CA ALA A 42 10.67 -15.49 -4.52
C ALA A 42 10.96 -16.75 -5.37
N GLU A 43 11.51 -17.83 -4.78
CA GLU A 43 11.69 -19.14 -5.43
C GLU A 43 10.37 -19.91 -5.64
N TYR A 44 9.29 -19.53 -4.95
CA TYR A 44 7.98 -20.21 -4.96
C TYR A 44 6.80 -19.32 -5.37
N VAL A 45 6.98 -18.00 -5.46
CA VAL A 45 5.90 -17.04 -5.78
C VAL A 45 5.89 -16.68 -7.27
N ASP A 46 4.79 -16.99 -7.97
CA ASP A 46 4.57 -16.55 -9.36
C ASP A 46 4.25 -15.05 -9.41
N LEU A 47 5.29 -14.24 -9.62
CA LEU A 47 5.15 -12.80 -9.72
C LEU A 47 4.50 -12.39 -11.06
N ARG A 48 3.45 -11.58 -10.97
CA ARG A 48 2.81 -10.90 -12.11
C ARG A 48 3.32 -9.47 -12.17
N ALA A 49 3.56 -8.96 -13.38
CA ALA A 49 3.93 -7.57 -13.58
C ALA A 49 3.02 -6.94 -14.64
N ILE A 50 2.21 -5.99 -14.22
CA ILE A 50 1.24 -5.29 -15.07
C ILE A 50 1.67 -3.83 -15.17
N ARG A 51 1.53 -3.24 -16.35
CA ARG A 51 1.82 -1.81 -16.53
C ARG A 51 0.91 -0.96 -15.64
N ALA A 52 1.49 -0.01 -14.93
CA ALA A 52 0.80 1.00 -14.15
C ALA A 52 1.06 2.41 -14.72
N PRO A 53 0.46 2.80 -15.86
CA PRO A 53 0.78 4.08 -16.51
C PRO A 53 0.54 5.31 -15.64
N TRP A 54 -0.39 5.21 -14.68
CA TRP A 54 -0.70 6.28 -13.72
C TRP A 54 0.50 6.67 -12.84
N ALA A 55 1.47 5.77 -12.64
CA ALA A 55 2.66 5.99 -11.83
C ALA A 55 3.92 6.33 -12.66
N ASP A 56 3.83 6.44 -13.99
CA ASP A 56 4.97 6.85 -14.81
C ASP A 56 5.44 8.27 -14.39
N GLY A 57 6.75 8.45 -14.13
CA GLY A 57 7.31 9.75 -13.73
C GLY A 57 7.22 10.06 -12.22
N MET A 58 6.74 9.10 -11.41
CA MET A 58 6.61 9.25 -9.96
C MET A 58 7.75 8.58 -9.16
N GLU A 59 8.80 8.07 -9.81
CA GLU A 59 9.90 7.32 -9.18
C GLU A 59 10.70 8.09 -8.10
N HIS A 60 10.58 9.43 -8.10
CA HIS A 60 11.24 10.32 -7.16
C HIS A 60 10.24 11.13 -6.33
N MET A 61 8.96 10.76 -6.37
CA MET A 61 7.95 11.35 -5.51
C MET A 61 8.26 11.00 -4.05
N ASN A 62 7.99 11.94 -3.15
CA ASN A 62 8.06 11.66 -1.71
C ASN A 62 7.14 10.48 -1.37
N LYS A 63 7.65 9.53 -0.56
CA LYS A 63 6.97 8.27 -0.20
C LYS A 63 5.53 8.50 0.27
N ASP A 64 5.31 9.44 1.19
CA ASP A 64 3.99 9.67 1.78
C ASP A 64 2.98 10.20 0.75
N LYS A 65 3.43 11.08 -0.15
CA LYS A 65 2.61 11.54 -1.28
C LYS A 65 2.31 10.40 -2.25
N PHE A 66 3.30 9.53 -2.51
CA PHE A 66 3.12 8.39 -3.39
C PHE A 66 2.14 7.36 -2.81
N CYS A 67 2.17 7.11 -1.50
CA CYS A 67 1.19 6.27 -0.82
C CYS A 67 -0.24 6.81 -1.04
N ILE A 68 -0.46 8.13 -0.97
CA ILE A 68 -1.77 8.72 -1.27
C ILE A 68 -2.19 8.45 -2.73
N GLU A 69 -1.28 8.56 -3.71
CA GLU A 69 -1.61 8.22 -5.10
C GLU A 69 -1.95 6.74 -5.27
N MET A 70 -1.19 5.84 -4.63
CA MET A 70 -1.51 4.41 -4.60
C MET A 70 -2.92 4.13 -4.08
N LEU A 71 -3.34 4.77 -2.97
CA LEU A 71 -4.69 4.62 -2.42
C LEU A 71 -5.79 5.03 -3.41
N LYS A 72 -5.62 6.14 -4.14
CA LYS A 72 -6.55 6.58 -5.20
C LYS A 72 -6.64 5.59 -6.37
N HIS A 73 -5.64 4.73 -6.51
CA HIS A 73 -5.56 3.71 -7.55
C HIS A 73 -5.87 2.31 -7.02
N GLY A 74 -6.57 2.21 -5.89
CA GLY A 74 -7.14 0.96 -5.37
C GLY A 74 -6.16 0.09 -4.59
N TRP A 75 -4.95 0.60 -4.30
CA TRP A 75 -4.05 -0.07 -3.37
C TRP A 75 -4.54 0.11 -1.93
N ARG A 76 -4.19 -0.83 -1.07
CA ARG A 76 -4.54 -0.81 0.35
C ARG A 76 -3.39 -1.32 1.20
N TRP A 77 -3.31 -0.85 2.43
CA TRP A 77 -2.39 -1.36 3.45
C TRP A 77 -3.19 -2.02 4.57
N TYR A 78 -2.88 -3.27 4.89
CA TYR A 78 -3.49 -3.93 6.04
C TYR A 78 -2.93 -3.34 7.34
N LEU A 79 -3.82 -3.02 8.28
CA LEU A 79 -3.44 -2.68 9.65
C LEU A 79 -3.34 -4.01 10.43
N GLY A 80 -2.14 -4.35 10.91
CA GLY A 80 -1.85 -5.64 11.55
C GLY A 80 -2.64 -5.94 12.83
N ASP A 81 -2.67 -7.22 13.22
CA ASP A 81 -3.32 -7.86 14.38
C ASP A 81 -4.85 -7.79 14.53
N VAL A 82 -5.56 -6.94 13.78
CA VAL A 82 -7.03 -6.84 13.82
C VAL A 82 -7.76 -7.72 12.79
N GLY A 83 -7.00 -8.45 11.97
CA GLY A 83 -7.50 -9.27 10.85
C GLY A 83 -7.61 -8.49 9.53
N PRO A 84 -7.87 -9.19 8.41
CA PRO A 84 -7.89 -8.62 7.05
C PRO A 84 -9.02 -7.59 6.80
N ASP A 85 -9.90 -7.39 7.79
CA ASP A 85 -11.13 -6.60 7.64
C ASP A 85 -10.94 -5.08 7.81
N ILE A 86 -9.76 -4.63 8.27
CA ILE A 86 -9.48 -3.20 8.41
C ILE A 86 -8.17 -2.88 7.68
N SER A 87 -8.31 -2.13 6.58
CA SER A 87 -7.20 -1.66 5.77
C SER A 87 -7.26 -0.15 5.60
N ILE A 88 -6.09 0.48 5.46
CA ILE A 88 -5.97 1.83 4.93
C ILE A 88 -6.22 1.76 3.43
N ASP A 89 -7.35 2.31 2.98
CA ASP A 89 -7.74 2.42 1.57
C ASP A 89 -8.03 3.89 1.20
N GLU A 90 -8.72 4.15 0.08
CA GLU A 90 -9.04 5.51 -0.37
C GLU A 90 -9.80 6.34 0.69
N THR A 91 -10.64 5.70 1.51
CA THR A 91 -11.42 6.37 2.58
C THR A 91 -10.52 6.97 3.66
N ALA A 92 -9.30 6.46 3.81
CA ALA A 92 -8.33 6.91 4.79
C ALA A 92 -7.58 8.18 4.36
N ILE A 93 -7.63 8.59 3.08
CA ILE A 93 -6.87 9.73 2.54
C ILE A 93 -7.08 11.04 3.33
N PRO A 94 -8.29 11.44 3.74
CA PRO A 94 -8.49 12.67 4.52
C PRO A 94 -7.76 12.66 5.86
N VAL A 95 -7.72 11.51 6.54
CA VAL A 95 -6.99 11.35 7.80
C VAL A 95 -5.48 11.23 7.54
N LEU A 96 -5.07 10.50 6.51
CA LEU A 96 -3.68 10.34 6.11
C LEU A 96 -3.01 11.69 5.82
N LYS A 97 -3.73 12.62 5.16
CA LYS A 97 -3.27 14.01 4.95
C LYS A 97 -3.06 14.81 6.24
N LYS A 98 -3.75 14.45 7.33
CA LYS A 98 -3.60 15.09 8.65
C LYS A 98 -2.42 14.50 9.43
N VAL A 99 -2.28 13.17 9.43
CA VAL A 99 -1.23 12.47 10.21
C VAL A 99 0.12 12.41 9.48
N GLY A 100 0.12 12.56 8.16
CA GLY A 100 1.32 12.76 7.34
C GLY A 100 1.91 11.48 6.74
N SER A 101 1.76 10.31 7.36
CA SER A 101 2.27 9.04 6.82
C SER A 101 1.43 7.82 7.23
N ILE A 102 1.63 6.71 6.53
CA ILE A 102 0.98 5.42 6.83
C ILE A 102 1.40 4.92 8.23
N GLU A 103 2.67 5.11 8.61
CA GLU A 103 3.19 4.72 9.92
C GLU A 103 2.56 5.54 11.06
N ALA A 104 2.35 6.85 10.84
CA ALA A 104 1.66 7.70 11.81
C ALA A 104 0.18 7.33 11.93
N PHE A 105 -0.46 6.96 10.82
CA PHE A 105 -1.82 6.45 10.80
C PHE A 105 -1.96 5.17 11.62
N ALA A 106 -1.13 4.16 11.31
CA ALA A 106 -1.12 2.88 12.03
C ALA A 106 -0.86 3.09 13.53
N SER A 107 0.11 3.94 13.88
CA SER A 107 0.39 4.24 15.29
C SER A 107 -0.79 4.90 16.02
N ALA A 108 -1.54 5.79 15.36
CA ALA A 108 -2.73 6.41 15.95
C ALA A 108 -3.85 5.39 16.15
N PHE A 109 -4.00 4.46 15.22
CA PHE A 109 -4.95 3.35 15.33
C PHE A 109 -4.58 2.41 16.49
N ASP A 110 -3.32 1.97 16.57
CA ASP A 110 -2.84 1.06 17.63
C ASP A 110 -2.98 1.67 19.04
N LYS A 111 -2.87 2.99 19.16
CA LYS A 111 -3.06 3.73 20.41
C LYS A 111 -4.54 3.97 20.76
N GLY A 112 -5.47 3.51 19.92
CA GLY A 112 -6.90 3.78 20.08
C GLY A 112 -7.26 5.26 19.95
N GLN A 113 -6.44 6.05 19.25
CA GLN A 113 -6.71 7.47 18.96
C GLN A 113 -7.51 7.64 17.67
N LEU A 114 -7.50 6.62 16.81
CA LEU A 114 -8.18 6.59 15.53
C LEU A 114 -9.01 5.30 15.46
N THR A 115 -10.26 5.41 15.02
CA THR A 115 -11.18 4.28 14.82
C THR A 115 -11.83 4.35 13.45
N TYR A 116 -12.31 3.20 12.96
CA TYR A 116 -13.08 3.11 11.73
C TYR A 116 -14.55 2.86 12.05
N ASP A 117 -15.40 3.80 11.64
CA ASP A 117 -16.86 3.68 11.71
C ASP A 117 -17.35 2.90 10.48
N ARG A 118 -17.68 1.62 10.69
CA ARG A 118 -18.12 0.72 9.62
C ARG A 118 -19.50 1.09 9.06
N ASP A 119 -20.36 1.72 9.84
CA ASP A 119 -21.72 2.07 9.39
C ASP A 119 -21.71 3.26 8.44
N ASN A 120 -20.71 4.13 8.58
CA ASN A 120 -20.56 5.34 7.77
C ASN A 120 -19.35 5.29 6.82
N GLU A 121 -18.54 4.22 6.86
CA GLU A 121 -17.30 4.05 6.08
C GLU A 121 -16.30 5.21 6.29
N GLU A 122 -16.12 5.65 7.54
CA GLU A 122 -15.34 6.84 7.87
C GLU A 122 -14.32 6.61 9.00
N TRP A 123 -13.17 7.27 8.87
CA TRP A 123 -12.13 7.29 9.90
C TRP A 123 -12.31 8.46 10.87
N LYS A 124 -12.34 8.16 12.18
CA LYS A 124 -12.65 9.14 13.23
C LYS A 124 -11.54 9.18 14.28
N PHE A 125 -11.06 10.38 14.58
CA PHE A 125 -10.24 10.59 15.76
C PHE A 125 -11.13 10.52 17.00
N ASN A 126 -10.68 9.78 18.00
CA ASN A 126 -11.32 9.80 19.31
C ASN A 126 -11.00 11.14 19.96
N GLU A 127 -12.04 11.87 20.36
CA GLU A 127 -11.88 13.05 21.20
C GLU A 127 -11.36 12.57 22.56
N THR A 128 -10.06 12.65 22.79
CA THR A 128 -9.51 12.54 24.14
C THR A 128 -9.99 13.74 24.95
N ASN A 129 -10.82 13.48 25.97
CA ASN A 129 -11.04 14.38 27.11
C ASN A 129 -9.73 14.63 27.87
#